data_AF-A0A060Z993-F1
#
_entry.id   AF-A0A060Z993-F1
#
_cell.length_a   1.000
_cell.length_b   1.000
_cell.length_c   1.000
_cell.angle_alpha   90.00
_cell.angle_beta   90.00
_cell.angle_gamma   90.00
#
_symmetry.space_group_name_H-M   'P 1'
#
loop_
_entity.id
_entity.type
_entity.pdbx_description
1 polymer ?
#
loop_
_entity_poly.entity_id
_entity_poly.type
_entity_poly.pdbx_seq_one_letter_code
_entity_poly.pdbx_strand_id
1 'polypeptide(L)'
;MFHVRESAAPPPPKIPYHHVRNSQSCYQDHRLYSVRVDILAPLLFLWVFPCCSRWWAWTLIKDLTPEEKLQIRAKVATLEALKGQRPDLGLQRTWEGNYLKRDSPDTASSFTLVSCELQRKDKFMRVLFSCNVRKINRFHKAEDRAVLITDRHLYKMDPLKQYKPMKSIPLYNVRAPPLCG
;
A
#
# COMPACT_ATOMS: atom_id res chain seq x y z
N MET A 1 15.43 -6.23 -11.23
CA MET A 1 14.52 -5.13 -11.61
C MET A 1 13.25 -5.74 -12.18
N PHE A 2 12.12 -5.69 -11.45
CA PHE A 2 10.84 -6.21 -11.92
C PHE A 2 10.09 -5.06 -12.61
N HIS A 3 9.81 -5.21 -13.91
CA HIS A 3 8.93 -4.29 -14.64
C HIS A 3 7.52 -4.89 -14.66
N VAL A 4 6.59 -4.20 -13.99
CA VAL A 4 5.15 -4.51 -14.06
C VAL A 4 4.64 -3.94 -15.38
N ARG A 5 3.96 -4.77 -16.20
CA ARG A 5 3.33 -4.32 -17.45
C ARG A 5 2.09 -3.51 -17.06
N GLU A 6 2.05 -2.26 -17.50
CA GLU A 6 0.94 -1.34 -17.26
C GLU A 6 -0.23 -1.74 -18.15
N SER A 7 -1.28 -2.32 -17.55
CA SER A 7 -2.59 -2.38 -18.20
C SER A 7 -3.21 -0.99 -18.07
N ALA A 8 -3.61 -0.41 -19.20
CA ALA A 8 -4.25 0.90 -19.23
C ALA A 8 -5.51 0.86 -18.35
N ALA A 9 -5.44 1.50 -17.18
CA ALA A 9 -6.57 1.60 -16.29
C ALA A 9 -7.67 2.44 -16.97
N PRO A 10 -8.96 2.06 -16.84
CA PRO A 10 -10.04 2.94 -17.23
C PRO A 10 -9.93 4.26 -16.46
N PRO A 11 -10.31 5.41 -17.09
CA PRO A 11 -10.25 6.70 -16.43
C PRO A 11 -11.07 6.66 -15.13
N PRO A 12 -10.57 7.25 -14.03
CA PRO A 12 -11.28 7.23 -12.76
C PRO A 12 -12.66 7.88 -12.91
N PRO A 13 -13.69 7.39 -12.21
CA PRO A 13 -14.99 8.07 -12.16
C PRO A 13 -14.78 9.50 -11.66
N LYS A 14 -15.39 10.47 -12.35
CA LYS A 14 -15.37 11.88 -11.96
C LYS A 14 -16.11 12.04 -10.64
N ILE A 15 -15.37 12.03 -9.53
CA ILE A 15 -15.90 12.43 -8.24
C ILE A 15 -16.16 13.95 -8.33
N PRO A 16 -17.35 14.45 -7.96
CA PRO A 16 -17.62 15.88 -7.96
C PRO A 16 -16.64 16.57 -7.02
N TYR A 17 -15.81 17.45 -7.57
CA TYR A 17 -14.92 18.34 -6.84
C TYR A 17 -15.76 19.33 -6.04
N HIS A 18 -16.12 18.98 -4.81
CA HIS A 18 -16.41 20.00 -3.82
C HIS A 18 -15.07 20.60 -3.37
N HIS A 19 -14.76 21.75 -3.98
CA HIS A 19 -13.85 22.80 -3.55
C HIS A 19 -13.01 22.45 -2.30
N VAL A 20 -11.88 21.78 -2.52
CA VAL A 20 -10.79 21.76 -1.55
C VAL A 20 -10.26 23.18 -1.50
N ARG A 21 -10.73 23.97 -0.52
CA ARG A 21 -10.10 25.23 -0.18
C ARG A 21 -8.70 24.91 0.31
N ASN A 22 -7.70 25.45 -0.37
CA ASN A 22 -6.28 25.39 -0.03
C ASN A 22 -6.06 25.49 1.47
N SER A 23 -5.52 24.43 2.08
CA SER A 23 -4.94 24.44 3.43
C SER A 23 -3.56 25.11 3.46
N GLN A 24 -3.32 26.09 2.57
CA GLN A 24 -2.18 27.01 2.63
C GLN A 24 -2.59 28.43 3.06
N SER A 25 -3.87 28.68 3.36
CA SER A 25 -4.36 30.04 3.66
C SER A 25 -4.35 30.44 5.14
N CYS A 26 -3.79 29.64 6.06
CA CYS A 26 -3.75 29.99 7.49
C CYS A 26 -2.42 30.63 7.93
N TYR A 27 -1.50 30.91 7.02
CA TYR A 27 -0.16 31.43 7.35
C TYR A 27 0.25 32.72 6.63
N GLN A 28 -0.69 33.41 5.97
CA GLN A 28 -0.43 34.71 5.38
C GLN A 28 -1.69 35.58 5.45
N ASP A 29 -1.98 36.12 6.64
CA ASP A 29 -2.79 37.34 6.72
C ASP A 29 -2.23 38.28 7.80
N HIS A 30 -1.17 38.99 7.42
CA HIS A 30 -0.63 40.12 8.16
C HIS A 30 -1.41 41.39 7.81
N ARG A 31 -2.74 41.42 7.98
CA ARG A 31 -3.53 42.65 8.00
C ARG A 31 -4.88 42.41 8.69
N LEU A 32 -4.89 42.61 10.01
CA LEU A 32 -6.00 43.09 10.86
C LEU A 32 -5.88 42.52 12.28
N TYR A 33 -4.77 42.80 12.95
CA TYR A 33 -4.73 42.78 14.42
C TYR A 33 -3.99 44.04 14.86
N SER A 34 -4.69 45.17 14.76
CA SER A 34 -4.27 46.39 15.44
C SER A 34 -5.16 46.56 16.67
N VAL A 35 -4.47 46.57 17.80
CA VAL A 35 -4.80 47.09 19.13
C VAL A 35 -5.69 46.28 20.08
N ARG A 36 -5.05 45.88 21.19
CA ARG A 36 -5.54 45.44 22.51
C ARG A 36 -5.87 43.97 22.71
N VAL A 37 -4.84 43.13 22.78
CA VAL A 37 -4.76 42.11 23.86
C VAL A 37 -3.28 41.84 24.18
N ASP A 38 -2.61 42.83 24.75
CA ASP A 38 -1.28 42.61 25.35
C ASP A 38 -1.43 42.15 26.81
N ILE A 39 -0.55 41.23 27.18
CA ILE A 39 -0.37 40.65 28.52
C ILE A 39 -1.44 39.60 28.90
N LEU A 40 -1.36 38.41 28.28
CA LEU A 40 -1.70 37.10 28.89
C LEU A 40 -1.52 35.91 27.91
N ALA A 41 -0.91 36.11 26.73
CA ALA A 41 -0.81 35.09 25.70
C ALA A 41 0.46 34.20 25.63
N PRO A 42 1.40 34.09 26.61
CA PRO A 42 2.46 33.09 26.50
C PRO A 42 2.06 31.70 27.04
N LEU A 43 1.02 31.60 27.88
CA LEU A 43 0.67 30.33 28.56
C LEU A 43 -0.37 29.49 27.82
N LEU A 44 -1.17 30.06 26.92
CA LEU A 44 -2.12 29.32 26.09
C LEU A 44 -1.50 28.74 24.82
N PHE A 45 -0.40 29.30 24.32
CA PHE A 45 0.21 28.83 23.07
C PHE A 45 1.05 27.55 23.22
N LEU A 46 1.52 27.23 24.44
CA LEU A 46 2.35 26.03 24.69
C LEU A 46 1.55 24.79 25.13
N TRP A 47 0.27 24.94 25.51
CA TRP A 47 -0.61 23.81 25.88
C TRP A 47 -1.71 23.49 24.87
N VAL A 48 -2.13 24.46 24.05
CA VAL A 48 -3.22 24.27 23.08
C VAL A 48 -2.72 23.57 21.80
N PHE A 49 -1.47 23.80 21.39
CA PHE A 49 -0.93 23.24 20.14
C PHE A 49 -0.86 21.70 20.11
N PRO A 50 -0.29 21.01 21.13
CA PRO A 50 -0.20 19.54 21.14
C PRO A 50 -1.58 18.87 21.26
N CYS A 51 -2.47 19.47 22.04
CA CYS A 51 -3.84 18.99 22.24
C CYS A 51 -4.65 19.06 20.94
N CYS A 52 -4.53 20.15 20.17
CA CYS A 52 -5.21 20.31 18.89
C CYS A 52 -4.72 19.29 17.85
N SER A 53 -3.41 19.06 17.72
CA SER A 53 -2.89 18.08 16.76
C SER A 53 -3.30 16.65 17.09
N ARG A 54 -3.28 16.26 18.37
CA ARG A 54 -3.70 14.92 18.80
C ARG A 54 -5.19 14.71 18.62
N TRP A 55 -6.02 15.69 18.99
CA TRP A 55 -7.46 15.64 18.79
C TRP A 55 -7.85 15.61 17.31
N TRP A 56 -7.16 16.40 16.47
CA TRP A 56 -7.41 16.43 15.03
C TRP A 56 -7.00 15.11 14.36
N ALA A 57 -5.82 14.57 14.70
CA ALA A 57 -5.40 13.25 14.24
C ALA A 57 -6.40 12.16 14.68
N TRP A 58 -6.86 12.18 15.93
CA TRP A 58 -7.91 11.28 16.41
C TRP A 58 -9.20 11.43 15.60
N THR A 59 -9.62 12.66 15.31
CA THR A 59 -10.84 12.94 14.54
C THR A 59 -10.75 12.40 13.12
N LEU A 60 -9.57 12.42 12.50
CA LEU A 60 -9.36 11.85 11.17
C LEU A 60 -9.37 10.31 11.15
N ILE A 61 -8.92 9.67 12.23
CA ILE A 61 -8.73 8.20 12.25
C ILE A 61 -9.82 7.42 12.99
N LYS A 62 -10.62 8.09 13.82
CA LYS A 62 -11.60 7.45 14.71
C LYS A 62 -12.65 6.64 13.92
N ASP A 63 -13.11 7.19 12.79
CA ASP A 63 -14.21 6.64 11.99
C ASP A 63 -13.73 5.63 10.93
N LEU A 64 -12.42 5.37 10.84
CA LEU A 64 -11.86 4.38 9.91
C LEU A 64 -12.17 2.95 10.37
N THR A 65 -12.53 2.11 9.40
CA THR A 65 -12.68 0.66 9.57
C THR A 65 -11.35 -0.01 9.94
N PRO A 66 -11.37 -1.19 10.59
CA PRO A 66 -10.16 -1.96 10.86
C PRO A 66 -9.30 -2.22 9.62
N GLU A 67 -9.94 -2.45 8.47
CA GLU A 67 -9.33 -2.69 7.17
C GLU A 67 -8.61 -1.45 6.65
N GLU A 68 -9.26 -0.28 6.68
CA GLU A 68 -8.65 1.00 6.29
C GLU A 68 -7.47 1.35 7.20
N LYS A 69 -7.62 1.13 8.51
CA LYS A 69 -6.53 1.31 9.48
C LYS A 69 -5.33 0.43 9.13
N LEU A 70 -5.56 -0.82 8.70
CA LEU A 70 -4.49 -1.72 8.27
C LEU A 70 -3.81 -1.23 6.98
N GLN A 71 -4.58 -0.78 6.00
CA GLN A 71 -4.04 -0.22 4.77
C GLN A 71 -3.21 1.03 5.03
N ILE A 72 -3.67 1.95 5.88
CA ILE A 72 -2.93 3.16 6.24
C ILE A 72 -1.61 2.80 6.94
N ARG A 73 -1.63 1.86 7.90
CA ARG A 73 -0.39 1.37 8.53
C ARG A 73 0.59 0.80 7.50
N ALA A 74 0.10 0.02 6.54
CA ALA A 74 0.94 -0.51 5.46
C ALA A 74 1.52 0.61 4.57
N LYS A 75 0.73 1.63 4.24
CA LYS A 75 1.20 2.80 3.47
C LYS A 75 2.26 3.60 4.24
N VAL A 76 2.07 3.82 5.54
CA VAL A 76 3.04 4.50 6.40
C VAL A 76 4.35 3.71 6.47
N ALA A 77 4.29 2.40 6.73
CA ALA A 77 5.49 1.55 6.75
C ALA A 77 6.22 1.52 5.40
N THR A 78 5.47 1.53 4.29
CA THR A 78 6.04 1.62 2.94
C THR A 78 6.71 2.96 2.70
N LEU A 79 6.09 4.06 3.13
CA LEU A 79 6.67 5.40 3.06
C LEU A 79 7.97 5.46 3.85
N GLU A 80 8.00 4.96 5.09
CA GLU A 80 9.21 4.93 5.91
C GLU A 80 10.34 4.10 5.25
N ALA A 81 10.01 2.95 4.67
CA ALA A 81 11.00 2.07 4.05
C ALA A 81 11.53 2.58 2.70
N LEU A 82 10.72 3.31 1.92
CA LEU A 82 11.02 3.66 0.54
C LEU A 82 11.16 5.17 0.29
N LYS A 83 10.96 6.03 1.29
CA LYS A 83 11.10 7.49 1.14
C LYS A 83 12.50 7.82 0.61
N GLY A 84 12.54 8.54 -0.50
CA GLY A 84 13.79 8.93 -1.18
C GLY A 84 14.36 7.88 -2.14
N GLN A 85 13.89 6.62 -2.09
CA GLN A 85 14.34 5.54 -2.97
C GLN A 85 13.49 5.41 -4.24
N ARG A 86 12.24 5.91 -4.19
CA ARG A 86 11.30 5.82 -5.30
C ARG A 86 10.49 7.13 -5.45
N PRO A 87 10.37 7.70 -6.66
CA PRO A 87 9.66 8.97 -6.88
C PRO A 87 8.15 8.84 -6.71
N ASP A 88 7.55 7.72 -7.13
CA ASP A 88 6.13 7.43 -6.94
C ASP A 88 5.95 6.15 -6.11
N LEU A 89 5.30 6.31 -4.95
CA LEU A 89 4.92 5.22 -4.04
C LEU A 89 3.51 4.66 -4.33
N GLY A 90 2.75 5.30 -5.23
CA GLY A 90 1.41 4.86 -5.59
C GLY A 90 0.39 5.03 -4.47
N LEU A 91 0.53 6.07 -3.63
CA LEU A 91 -0.32 6.29 -2.44
C LEU A 91 -1.82 6.37 -2.74
N GLN A 92 -2.19 6.77 -3.95
CA GLN A 92 -3.57 6.87 -4.41
C GLN A 92 -4.22 5.51 -4.74
N ARG A 93 -3.42 4.46 -4.94
CA ARG A 93 -3.95 3.13 -5.27
C ARG A 93 -4.47 2.42 -4.02
N THR A 94 -5.54 1.66 -4.20
CA THR A 94 -6.08 0.76 -3.18
C THR A 94 -5.20 -0.48 -3.07
N TRP A 95 -4.90 -0.88 -1.84
CA TRP A 95 -4.18 -2.12 -1.56
C TRP A 95 -5.17 -3.29 -1.49
N GLU A 96 -5.12 -4.17 -2.48
CA GLU A 96 -6.02 -5.35 -2.56
C GLU A 96 -5.42 -6.60 -1.93
N GLY A 97 -4.08 -6.71 -1.97
CA GLY A 97 -3.37 -7.94 -1.64
C GLY A 97 -3.49 -9.00 -2.72
N ASN A 98 -4.70 -9.48 -3.04
CA ASN A 98 -4.91 -10.61 -3.97
C ASN A 98 -5.25 -10.14 -5.40
N TYR A 99 -4.24 -9.68 -6.14
CA TYR A 99 -4.42 -9.15 -7.49
C TYR A 99 -4.67 -10.26 -8.53
N LEU A 100 -4.19 -11.50 -8.31
CA LEU A 100 -4.48 -12.62 -9.23
C LEU A 100 -5.97 -12.95 -9.32
N LYS A 101 -6.69 -12.82 -8.21
CA LYS A 101 -8.14 -13.05 -8.18
C LYS A 101 -8.92 -11.90 -8.82
N ARG A 102 -8.43 -10.67 -8.70
CA ARG A 102 -9.11 -9.45 -9.18
C ARG A 102 -8.86 -9.20 -10.66
N ASP A 103 -7.59 -9.21 -11.08
CA ASP A 103 -7.16 -8.62 -12.35
C ASP A 103 -7.15 -9.65 -13.50
N SER A 104 -7.38 -10.93 -13.21
CA SER A 104 -7.28 -12.02 -14.19
C SER A 104 -8.49 -12.97 -14.12
N PRO A 105 -9.70 -12.51 -14.48
CA PRO A 105 -10.92 -13.30 -14.33
C PRO A 105 -10.84 -14.67 -15.03
N ASP A 106 -10.24 -14.73 -16.22
CA ASP A 106 -10.10 -15.96 -17.01
C ASP A 106 -9.26 -17.04 -16.32
N THR A 107 -8.31 -16.64 -15.47
CA THR A 107 -7.37 -17.56 -14.80
C THR A 107 -7.56 -17.61 -13.27
N ALA A 108 -8.49 -16.80 -12.75
CA ALA A 108 -8.80 -16.71 -11.33
C ALA A 108 -9.34 -18.02 -10.76
N SER A 109 -10.11 -18.78 -11.55
CA SER A 109 -10.63 -20.10 -11.16
C SER A 109 -9.49 -21.10 -10.94
N SER A 110 -8.58 -21.22 -11.91
CA SER A 110 -7.38 -22.06 -11.81
C SER A 110 -6.52 -21.68 -10.61
N PHE A 111 -6.27 -20.38 -10.42
CA PHE A 111 -5.54 -19.88 -9.26
C PHE A 111 -6.22 -20.25 -7.94
N THR A 112 -7.55 -20.09 -7.85
CA THR A 112 -8.31 -20.39 -6.64
C THR A 112 -8.22 -21.88 -6.29
N LEU A 113 -8.33 -22.77 -7.28
CA LEU A 113 -8.18 -24.22 -7.08
C LEU A 113 -6.80 -24.57 -6.54
N VAL A 114 -5.73 -24.07 -7.17
CA VAL A 114 -4.35 -24.30 -6.73
C VAL A 114 -4.10 -23.71 -5.33
N SER A 115 -4.63 -22.51 -5.06
CA SER A 115 -4.52 -21.87 -3.75
C SER A 115 -5.21 -22.69 -2.66
N CYS A 116 -6.39 -23.25 -2.91
CA CYS A 116 -7.11 -24.11 -1.97
C CYS A 116 -6.37 -25.43 -1.71
N GLU A 117 -5.74 -26.01 -2.73
CA GLU A 117 -4.90 -27.20 -2.57
C GLU A 117 -3.66 -26.92 -1.71
N LEU A 118 -2.96 -25.82 -2.00
CA LEU A 118 -1.83 -25.37 -1.19
C LEU A 118 -2.25 -25.03 0.24
N GLN A 119 -3.44 -24.45 0.43
CA GLN A 119 -3.96 -24.14 1.76
C GLN A 119 -4.14 -25.40 2.60
N ARG A 120 -4.70 -26.46 2.02
CA ARG A 120 -4.83 -27.76 2.70
C ARG A 120 -3.48 -28.40 2.98
N LYS A 121 -2.54 -28.31 2.02
CA LYS A 121 -1.20 -28.90 2.11
C LYS A 121 -0.33 -28.23 3.17
N ASP A 122 -0.17 -26.91 3.06
CA ASP A 122 0.79 -26.14 3.86
C ASP A 122 0.12 -25.46 5.07
N LYS A 123 -1.20 -25.63 5.21
CA LYS A 123 -2.04 -25.20 6.34
C LYS A 123 -1.93 -23.71 6.65
N PHE A 124 -1.71 -22.89 5.63
CA PHE A 124 -1.68 -21.44 5.78
C PHE A 124 -3.12 -20.92 6.00
N MET A 125 -3.29 -19.85 6.76
CA MET A 125 -4.62 -19.34 7.10
C MET A 125 -5.17 -18.41 6.02
N ARG A 126 -4.31 -17.59 5.42
CA ARG A 126 -4.73 -16.56 4.46
C ARG A 126 -3.67 -16.25 3.43
N VAL A 127 -4.15 -15.84 2.26
CA VAL A 127 -3.33 -15.18 1.25
C VAL A 127 -3.10 -13.73 1.70
N LEU A 128 -1.83 -13.33 1.82
CA LEU A 128 -1.44 -11.96 2.15
C LEU A 128 -1.27 -11.11 0.88
N PHE A 129 -0.69 -11.69 -0.15
CA PHE A 129 -0.45 -11.01 -1.42
C PHE A 129 -0.37 -11.99 -2.58
N SER A 130 -0.88 -11.61 -3.75
CA SER A 130 -0.68 -12.34 -4.99
C SER A 130 -0.65 -11.38 -6.18
N CYS A 131 0.22 -11.63 -7.16
CA CYS A 131 0.23 -10.88 -8.43
C CYS A 131 1.00 -11.60 -9.54
N ASN A 132 0.78 -11.19 -10.79
CA ASN A 132 1.66 -11.53 -11.92
C ASN A 132 2.90 -10.62 -11.90
N VAL A 133 4.06 -11.20 -12.17
CA VAL A 133 5.34 -10.49 -12.24
C VAL A 133 6.10 -10.90 -13.48
N ARG A 134 6.91 -9.99 -14.02
CA ARG A 134 7.83 -10.31 -15.10
C ARG A 134 9.24 -10.43 -14.59
N LYS A 135 9.79 -11.64 -14.65
CA LYS A 135 11.17 -11.92 -14.28
C LYS A 135 12.08 -11.59 -15.46
N ILE A 136 13.07 -10.75 -15.25
CA ILE A 136 14.10 -10.43 -16.25
C ILE A 136 15.38 -11.20 -15.91
N ASN A 137 15.92 -11.93 -16.88
CA ASN A 137 17.19 -12.64 -16.77
C ASN A 137 18.38 -11.70 -17.04
N ARG A 138 19.61 -12.10 -16.68
CA ARG A 138 20.87 -11.40 -17.02
C ARG A 138 21.05 -11.15 -18.52
N PHE A 139 20.39 -11.95 -19.34
CA PHE A 139 20.37 -11.84 -20.80
C PHE A 139 19.17 -11.05 -21.34
N HIS A 140 18.54 -10.20 -20.50
CA HIS A 140 17.33 -9.42 -20.80
C HIS A 140 16.11 -10.21 -21.29
N LYS A 141 16.15 -11.54 -21.22
CA LYS A 141 15.00 -12.40 -21.51
C LYS A 141 13.97 -12.23 -20.40
N ALA A 142 12.78 -11.81 -20.80
CA ALA A 142 11.65 -11.63 -19.91
C ALA A 142 10.80 -12.90 -19.84
N GLU A 143 10.39 -13.27 -18.64
CA GLU A 143 9.59 -14.47 -18.40
C GLU A 143 8.46 -14.13 -17.42
N ASP A 144 7.23 -14.49 -17.80
CA ASP A 144 6.06 -14.27 -16.96
C ASP A 144 5.98 -15.31 -15.84
N ARG A 145 5.85 -14.82 -14.61
CA ARG A 145 5.74 -15.60 -13.39
C ARG A 145 4.63 -15.00 -12.53
N ALA A 146 4.21 -15.73 -11.50
CA ALA A 146 3.32 -15.18 -10.50
C ALA A 146 3.90 -15.43 -9.10
N VAL A 147 3.56 -14.54 -8.18
CA VAL A 147 3.98 -14.61 -6.78
C VAL A 147 2.73 -14.81 -5.94
N LEU A 148 2.79 -15.74 -5.00
CA LEU A 148 1.81 -15.89 -3.92
C LEU A 148 2.54 -15.82 -2.58
N ILE A 149 2.09 -14.93 -1.70
CA ILE A 149 2.58 -14.77 -0.34
C ILE A 149 1.44 -15.11 0.60
N THR A 150 1.68 -16.06 1.49
CA THR A 150 0.77 -16.44 2.58
C THR A 150 1.41 -16.12 3.91
N ASP A 151 0.69 -16.35 5.01
CA ASP A 151 1.23 -16.24 6.37
C ASP A 151 2.33 -17.26 6.69
N ARG A 152 2.58 -18.24 5.81
CA ARG A 152 3.56 -19.31 6.04
C ARG A 152 4.59 -19.49 4.94
N HIS A 153 4.22 -19.23 3.69
CA HIS A 153 5.05 -19.55 2.55
C HIS A 153 5.00 -18.46 1.47
N LEU A 154 6.12 -18.30 0.78
CA LEU A 154 6.27 -17.59 -0.47
C LEU A 154 6.34 -18.62 -1.60
N TYR A 155 5.45 -18.50 -2.59
CA TYR A 155 5.43 -19.35 -3.77
C TYR A 155 5.78 -18.54 -5.02
N LYS A 156 6.64 -19.13 -5.85
CA LYS A 156 6.81 -18.77 -7.25
C LYS A 156 5.96 -19.71 -8.10
N MET A 157 5.08 -19.16 -8.93
CA MET A 157 4.13 -19.90 -9.76
C MET A 157 4.34 -19.62 -11.24
N ASP A 158 3.84 -20.54 -12.07
CA ASP A 158 3.84 -20.43 -13.52
C ASP A 158 2.43 -20.11 -14.06
N PRO A 159 2.14 -18.88 -14.51
CA PRO A 159 0.82 -18.51 -14.99
C PRO A 159 0.40 -19.29 -16.25
N LEU A 160 1.36 -19.70 -17.10
CA LEU A 160 1.07 -20.49 -18.31
C LEU A 160 0.69 -21.94 -17.99
N LYS A 161 1.08 -22.42 -16.80
CA LYS A 161 0.74 -23.75 -16.29
C LYS A 161 -0.33 -23.67 -15.22
N GLN A 162 -1.34 -22.82 -15.42
CA GLN A 162 -2.49 -22.67 -14.52
C GLN A 162 -2.06 -22.38 -13.06
N TYR A 163 -1.04 -21.53 -12.88
CA TYR A 163 -0.46 -21.18 -11.59
C TYR A 163 0.17 -22.34 -10.81
N LYS A 164 0.58 -23.42 -11.48
CA LYS A 164 1.32 -24.51 -10.83
C LYS A 164 2.53 -23.97 -10.06
N PRO A 165 2.71 -24.34 -8.77
CA PRO A 165 3.84 -23.90 -7.97
C PRO A 165 5.15 -24.46 -8.54
N MET A 166 6.11 -23.58 -8.78
CA MET A 166 7.47 -23.93 -9.20
C MET A 166 8.42 -24.08 -8.02
N LYS A 167 8.30 -23.18 -7.05
CA LYS A 167 9.14 -23.14 -5.85
C LYS A 167 8.30 -22.64 -4.67
N SER A 168 8.40 -23.30 -3.53
CA SER A 168 7.89 -22.83 -2.24
C SER A 168 9.07 -22.52 -1.32
N ILE A 169 8.96 -21.43 -0.57
CA ILE A 169 9.94 -21.01 0.44
C ILE A 169 9.15 -20.68 1.70
N PRO A 170 9.33 -21.40 2.81
CA PRO A 170 8.72 -21.03 4.07
C PRO A 170 9.17 -19.62 4.49
N LEU A 171 8.28 -18.80 5.06
CA LEU A 171 8.59 -17.41 5.39
C LEU A 171 9.75 -17.29 6.38
N TYR A 172 9.92 -18.25 7.29
CA TYR A 172 11.05 -18.27 8.22
C TYR A 172 12.42 -18.45 7.52
N ASN A 173 12.44 -18.92 6.27
CA ASN A 173 13.64 -19.06 5.44
C ASN A 173 13.84 -17.89 4.47
N VAL A 174 12.94 -16.90 4.45
CA VAL A 174 13.08 -15.75 3.57
C VAL A 174 14.08 -14.78 4.19
N ARG A 175 15.25 -14.65 3.57
CA ARG A 175 16.24 -13.64 3.93
C ARG A 175 15.95 -12.35 3.14
N ALA A 176 15.95 -11.22 3.83
CA ALA A 176 15.84 -9.92 3.16
C ALA A 176 17.02 -9.76 2.19
N PRO A 177 16.78 -9.43 0.91
CA PRO A 177 17.87 -8.98 0.06
C PRO A 177 18.46 -7.69 0.66
N PRO A 178 19.78 -7.47 0.56
CA PRO A 178 20.34 -6.18 0.93
C PRO A 178 19.62 -5.09 0.13
N LEU A 179 19.14 -4.06 0.83
CA LEU A 179 18.66 -2.85 0.18
C LEU A 179 19.86 -2.30 -0.61
N CYS A 180 19.73 -2.17 -1.92
CA CYS A 180 20.76 -1.51 -2.71
C CYS A 180 20.87 -0.08 -2.16
N GLY A 181 22.00 0.22 -1.53
CA GLY A 181 22.40 1.58 -1.14
C GLY A 181 23.00 2.33 -2.32
#